data_AF-A0A520KD34-F1
#
_entry.id   AF-A0A520KD34-F1
#
_cell.length_a   1.000
_cell.length_b   1.000
_cell.length_c   1.000
_cell.angle_alpha   90.00
_cell.angle_beta   90.00
_cell.angle_gamma   90.00
#
_symmetry.space_group_name_H-M   'P 1'
#
loop_
_entity.id
_entity.type
_entity.pdbx_description
1 polymer ?
#
loop_
_entity_poly.entity_id
_entity_poly.type
_entity_poly.pdbx_seq_one_letter_code
_entity_poly.pdbx_strand_id
1 'polypeptide(L)'
;MGVKLGPEEIRYIGLFESITGATVKDCVVSDKEDTIVYVVKEGEMGLAIGKKGANLARVREMINKSIDVVEYSDDPRTFIENILKPAKINSIHINKKDDDKDVAVVDVNKRDRGIAIGKSGKTIHRAKLLLKRHHDIDDVTIM
;
A
#
# COMPACT_ATOMS: atom_id res chain seq x y z
N MET A 1 -5.92 16.37 3.98
CA MET A 1 -7.16 16.15 3.19
C MET A 1 -7.72 14.79 3.57
N GLY A 2 -9.00 14.69 3.91
CA GLY A 2 -9.63 13.42 4.27
C GLY A 2 -9.74 12.52 3.05
N VAL A 3 -9.28 11.27 3.20
CA VAL A 3 -9.43 10.23 2.19
C VAL A 3 -10.93 9.98 1.96
N LYS A 4 -11.39 10.05 0.71
CA LYS A 4 -12.80 9.76 0.38
C LYS A 4 -13.01 8.23 0.40
N LEU A 5 -13.86 7.78 1.32
CA LEU A 5 -14.29 6.39 1.47
C LEU A 5 -15.78 6.28 1.10
N GLY A 6 -16.13 5.35 0.23
CA GLY A 6 -17.51 5.03 -0.10
C GLY A 6 -18.11 4.01 0.88
N PRO A 7 -19.40 3.65 0.70
CA PRO A 7 -20.09 2.70 1.56
C PRO A 7 -19.46 1.30 1.56
N GLU A 8 -18.89 0.87 0.42
CA GLU A 8 -18.22 -0.42 0.31
C GLU A 8 -16.89 -0.44 1.07
N GLU A 9 -16.09 0.62 0.94
CA GLU A 9 -14.83 0.76 1.67
C GLU A 9 -15.07 0.74 3.18
N ILE A 10 -16.10 1.44 3.67
CA ILE A 10 -16.47 1.44 5.09
C ILE A 10 -16.82 0.03 5.57
N ARG A 11 -17.57 -0.74 4.77
CA ARG A 11 -17.92 -2.14 5.09
C ARG A 11 -16.66 -3.01 5.19
N TYR A 12 -15.75 -2.88 4.22
CA TYR A 12 -14.50 -3.63 4.20
C TYR A 12 -13.56 -3.25 5.34
N ILE A 13 -13.48 -1.97 5.68
CA ILE A 13 -12.77 -1.48 6.86
C ILE A 13 -13.32 -2.15 8.11
N GLY A 14 -14.62 -2.01 8.38
CA GLY A 14 -15.22 -2.57 9.60
C GLY A 14 -15.03 -4.08 9.73
N LEU A 15 -15.11 -4.82 8.62
CA LEU A 15 -14.83 -6.26 8.59
C LEU A 15 -13.36 -6.56 8.92
N PHE A 16 -12.43 -5.84 8.30
CA PHE A 16 -11.00 -6.02 8.51
C PHE A 16 -10.61 -5.71 9.97
N GLU A 17 -11.07 -4.59 10.51
CA GLU A 17 -10.78 -4.19 11.90
C GLU A 17 -11.38 -5.18 12.90
N SER A 18 -12.61 -5.65 12.66
CA SER A 18 -13.28 -6.65 13.52
C SER A 18 -12.54 -7.99 13.58
N ILE A 19 -11.96 -8.43 12.45
CA ILE A 19 -11.21 -9.70 12.39
C ILE A 19 -9.80 -9.55 12.94
N THR A 20 -9.11 -8.46 12.60
CA THR A 20 -7.66 -8.32 12.81
C THR A 20 -7.32 -7.57 14.10
N GLY A 21 -8.20 -6.69 14.56
CA GLY A 21 -7.94 -5.71 15.62
C GLY A 21 -6.98 -4.57 15.21
N ALA A 22 -6.51 -4.55 13.96
CA ALA A 22 -5.68 -3.45 13.44
C ALA A 22 -6.56 -2.31 12.95
N THR A 23 -6.10 -1.08 13.12
CA THR A 23 -6.76 0.15 12.68
C THR A 23 -6.46 0.42 11.21
N VAL A 24 -7.50 0.62 10.41
CA VAL A 24 -7.35 0.93 8.99
C VAL A 24 -7.39 2.45 8.78
N LYS A 25 -6.36 2.97 8.12
CA LYS A 25 -6.21 4.38 7.73
C LYS A 25 -6.81 4.69 6.37
N ASP A 26 -6.71 3.76 5.43
CA ASP A 26 -7.31 3.85 4.09
C ASP A 26 -7.63 2.45 3.58
N CYS A 27 -8.64 2.38 2.73
CA CYS A 27 -9.05 1.19 2.02
C CYS A 27 -9.30 1.57 0.57
N VAL A 28 -8.55 0.95 -0.33
CA VAL A 28 -8.68 1.16 -1.77
C VAL A 28 -9.19 -0.13 -2.39
N VAL A 29 -10.39 -0.08 -2.97
CA VAL A 29 -10.98 -1.18 -3.72
C VAL A 29 -10.67 -0.98 -5.21
N SER A 30 -10.14 -2.01 -5.86
CA SER A 30 -9.92 -2.04 -7.31
C SER A 30 -10.72 -3.18 -7.93
N ASP A 31 -11.80 -2.82 -8.64
CA ASP A 31 -12.64 -3.80 -9.34
C ASP A 31 -11.93 -4.42 -10.55
N LYS A 32 -11.07 -3.65 -11.24
CA LYS A 32 -10.29 -4.14 -12.38
C LYS A 32 -9.33 -5.26 -12.00
N GLU A 33 -8.74 -5.16 -10.80
CA GLU A 33 -7.72 -6.07 -10.30
C GLU A 33 -8.28 -7.09 -9.30
N ASP A 34 -9.59 -7.04 -9.03
CA ASP A 34 -10.30 -7.76 -7.98
C ASP A 34 -9.50 -7.83 -6.66
N THR A 35 -8.97 -6.67 -6.25
CA THR A 35 -8.05 -6.54 -5.12
C THR A 35 -8.45 -5.39 -4.23
N ILE A 36 -8.39 -5.62 -2.92
CA ILE A 36 -8.53 -4.59 -1.89
C ILE A 36 -7.18 -4.33 -1.25
N VAL A 37 -6.78 -3.07 -1.17
CA VAL A 37 -5.55 -2.64 -0.51
C VAL A 37 -5.91 -1.92 0.78
N TYR A 38 -5.49 -2.48 1.91
CA TYR A 38 -5.64 -1.86 3.22
C TYR A 38 -4.36 -1.13 3.60
N VAL A 39 -4.50 0.13 4.03
CA VAL A 39 -3.43 0.87 4.68
C VAL A 39 -3.69 0.82 6.17
N VAL A 40 -2.86 0.08 6.91
CA VAL A 40 -3.00 -0.05 8.37
C VAL A 40 -2.12 0.96 9.08
N LYS A 41 -2.50 1.32 10.31
CA LYS A 41 -1.70 2.20 11.15
C LYS A 41 -0.30 1.62 11.40
N GLU A 42 0.69 2.51 11.51
CA GLU A 42 2.07 2.15 11.83
C GLU A 42 2.16 1.30 13.11
N GLY A 43 2.94 0.21 13.04
CA GLY A 43 3.14 -0.74 14.14
C GLY A 43 2.05 -1.81 14.25
N GLU A 44 0.97 -1.73 13.47
CA GLU A 44 -0.17 -2.64 13.56
C GLU A 44 -0.16 -3.72 12.45
N MET A 45 0.87 -3.75 11.59
CA MET A 45 1.05 -4.82 10.59
C MET A 45 1.07 -6.22 11.22
N GLY A 46 1.66 -6.38 12.41
CA GLY A 46 1.66 -7.66 13.13
C GLY A 46 0.26 -8.12 13.55
N LEU A 47 -0.60 -7.19 13.98
CA LEU A 47 -2.00 -7.46 14.31
C LEU A 47 -2.80 -7.82 13.05
N ALA A 48 -2.58 -7.06 11.98
CA ALA A 48 -3.18 -7.33 10.67
C ALA A 48 -2.85 -8.74 10.15
N ILE A 49 -1.59 -9.17 10.26
CA ILE A 49 -1.14 -10.50 9.83
C ILE A 49 -1.71 -11.60 10.74
N GLY A 50 -1.61 -11.43 12.07
CA GLY A 50 -1.95 -12.45 13.05
C GLY A 50 -0.97 -13.63 13.07
N LYS A 51 -1.13 -14.55 14.03
CA LYS A 51 -0.25 -15.72 14.16
C LYS A 51 -0.22 -16.53 12.86
N LYS A 52 0.96 -16.66 12.24
CA LYS A 52 1.17 -17.37 10.97
C LYS A 52 0.24 -16.90 9.83
N GLY A 53 -0.17 -15.64 9.83
CA GLY A 53 -1.05 -15.10 8.78
C GLY A 53 -2.53 -15.44 8.92
N ALA A 54 -2.96 -15.99 10.06
CA ALA A 54 -4.33 -16.47 10.27
C ALA A 54 -5.39 -15.38 10.06
N ASN A 55 -5.10 -14.13 10.43
CA ASN A 55 -6.07 -13.05 10.29
C ASN A 55 -6.28 -12.71 8.81
N LEU A 56 -5.20 -12.53 8.04
CA LEU A 56 -5.30 -12.27 6.60
C LEU A 56 -5.93 -13.43 5.82
N ALA A 57 -5.70 -14.68 6.24
CA ALA A 57 -6.37 -15.83 5.64
C ALA A 57 -7.90 -15.73 5.86
N ARG A 58 -8.33 -15.45 7.08
CA ARG A 58 -9.75 -15.30 7.44
C ARG A 58 -10.41 -14.13 6.71
N VAL A 59 -9.72 -13.00 6.60
CA VAL A 59 -10.20 -11.84 5.82
C VAL A 59 -10.37 -12.21 4.34
N ARG A 60 -9.40 -12.91 3.73
CA ARG A 60 -9.50 -13.35 2.33
C ARG A 60 -10.70 -14.26 2.10
N GLU A 61 -10.94 -15.22 3.00
CA GLU A 61 -12.09 -16.13 2.93
C GLU A 61 -13.42 -15.37 3.01
N MET A 62 -13.54 -14.37 3.88
CA MET A 62 -14.76 -13.61 4.08
C MET A 62 -15.08 -12.65 2.93
N ILE A 63 -14.05 -12.06 2.32
CA ILE A 63 -14.20 -11.03 1.28
C ILE A 63 -14.32 -11.64 -0.12
N ASN A 64 -13.76 -12.84 -0.33
CA ASN A 64 -13.67 -13.50 -1.63
C ASN A 64 -13.02 -12.63 -2.72
N LYS A 65 -12.06 -11.78 -2.33
CA LYS A 65 -11.19 -10.98 -3.21
C LYS A 65 -9.74 -11.12 -2.78
N SER A 66 -8.82 -10.78 -3.67
CA SER A 66 -7.42 -10.62 -3.26
C SER A 66 -7.30 -9.46 -2.26
N ILE A 67 -6.49 -9.63 -1.21
CA ILE A 67 -6.18 -8.55 -0.28
C ILE A 67 -4.67 -8.32 -0.24
N ASP A 68 -4.31 -7.05 -0.14
CA ASP A 68 -2.98 -6.59 0.20
C ASP A 68 -3.03 -5.62 1.37
N VAL A 69 -1.95 -5.57 2.13
CA VAL A 69 -1.86 -4.75 3.35
C VAL A 69 -0.54 -3.99 3.34
N VAL A 70 -0.63 -2.68 3.50
CA VAL A 70 0.51 -1.76 3.56
C VAL A 70 0.48 -1.07 4.91
N GLU A 71 1.63 -0.99 5.57
CA GLU A 71 1.77 -0.21 6.80
C GLU A 71 1.98 1.26 6.46
N TYR A 72 1.15 2.13 7.04
CA TYR A 72 1.30 3.58 6.93
C TYR A 72 2.59 4.05 7.59
N SER A 73 3.11 5.16 7.09
CA SER A 73 4.19 5.93 7.72
C SER A 73 3.98 7.39 7.35
N ASP A 74 4.23 8.31 8.29
CA ASP A 74 4.24 9.74 8.00
C ASP A 74 5.48 10.14 7.17
N ASP A 75 6.59 9.41 7.30
CA ASP A 75 7.73 9.56 6.41
C ASP A 75 7.44 8.89 5.05
N PRO A 76 7.45 9.66 3.93
CA PRO A 76 7.16 9.11 2.62
C PRO A 76 8.17 8.06 2.16
N ARG A 77 9.43 8.10 2.63
CA ARG A 77 10.43 7.09 2.22
C ARG A 77 10.13 5.74 2.85
N THR A 78 9.87 5.71 4.16
CA THR A 78 9.41 4.49 4.85
C THR A 78 8.08 4.00 4.28
N PHE A 79 7.16 4.90 3.89
CA PHE A 79 5.91 4.47 3.25
C PHE A 79 6.16 3.83 1.88
N ILE A 80 7.04 4.38 1.04
CA ILE A 80 7.48 3.77 -0.23
C ILE A 80 8.08 2.38 0.01
N GLU A 81 8.98 2.25 1.00
CA GLU A 81 9.56 0.95 1.39
C GLU A 81 8.47 -0.07 1.75
N ASN A 82 7.49 0.35 2.55
CA ASN A 82 6.36 -0.50 2.94
C ASN A 82 5.51 -0.95 1.75
N ILE A 83 5.28 -0.08 0.76
CA ILE A 83 4.48 -0.41 -0.43
C ILE A 83 5.21 -1.40 -1.35
N LEU A 84 6.53 -1.27 -1.49
CA LEU A 84 7.34 -2.03 -2.44
C LEU A 84 7.87 -3.37 -1.87
N LYS A 85 7.59 -3.68 -0.60
CA LYS A 85 7.89 -4.99 -0.01
C LYS A 85 7.38 -6.12 -0.92
N PRO A 86 8.18 -7.18 -1.15
CA PRO A 86 9.46 -7.52 -0.50
C PRO A 86 10.73 -7.03 -1.25
N ALA A 87 10.62 -6.10 -2.22
CA ALA A 87 11.77 -5.64 -2.98
C ALA A 87 12.81 -4.93 -2.09
N LYS A 88 14.10 -5.22 -2.27
CA LYS A 88 15.18 -4.51 -1.57
C LYS A 88 15.51 -3.20 -2.27
N ILE A 89 15.30 -2.11 -1.55
CA ILE A 89 15.58 -0.76 -1.99
C ILE A 89 17.00 -0.37 -1.55
N ASN A 90 17.76 0.23 -2.45
CA ASN A 90 19.08 0.78 -2.17
C ASN A 90 18.97 2.23 -1.70
N SER A 91 18.15 3.04 -2.37
CA SER A 91 17.95 4.46 -2.03
C SER A 91 16.62 4.99 -2.57
N ILE A 92 16.11 6.05 -1.92
CA ILE A 92 14.89 6.77 -2.30
C ILE A 92 15.19 8.26 -2.36
N HIS A 93 14.93 8.86 -3.50
CA HIS A 93 15.05 10.30 -3.73
C HIS A 93 13.67 10.86 -4.09
N ILE A 94 13.23 11.90 -3.38
CA ILE A 94 11.97 12.58 -3.67
C ILE A 94 12.33 13.94 -4.26
N ASN A 95 12.03 14.11 -5.54
CA ASN A 95 12.26 15.36 -6.24
C ASN A 95 11.01 16.22 -6.10
N LYS A 96 11.10 17.21 -5.21
CA LYS A 96 10.09 18.26 -5.08
C LYS A 96 10.44 19.40 -6.01
N LYS A 97 9.54 19.77 -6.90
CA LYS A 97 9.71 20.92 -7.79
C LYS A 97 8.55 21.88 -7.55
N ASP A 98 8.87 23.17 -7.36
CA ASP A 98 7.88 24.18 -6.95
C ASP A 98 6.71 24.38 -7.93
N ASP A 99 6.85 23.96 -9.20
CA ASP A 99 5.86 24.14 -10.28
C ASP A 99 5.58 22.84 -11.07
N ASP A 100 6.13 21.71 -10.64
CA ASP A 100 6.11 20.45 -11.39
C ASP A 100 5.61 19.31 -10.49
N LYS A 101 5.28 18.16 -11.09
CA LYS A 101 4.81 17.00 -10.34
C LYS A 101 5.89 16.47 -9.39
N ASP A 102 5.52 16.14 -8.15
CA ASP A 102 6.42 15.52 -7.18
C ASP A 102 6.71 14.07 -7.62
N VAL A 103 7.98 13.73 -7.81
CA VAL A 103 8.39 12.39 -8.29
C VAL A 103 9.31 11.71 -7.29
N ALA A 104 8.93 10.49 -6.89
CA ALA A 104 9.80 9.58 -6.16
C ALA A 104 10.63 8.73 -7.13
N VAL A 105 11.94 8.76 -6.96
CA VAL A 105 12.90 7.93 -7.68
C VAL A 105 13.46 6.90 -6.72
N VAL A 106 13.23 5.62 -7.03
CA VAL A 106 13.57 4.49 -6.18
C VAL A 106 14.61 3.63 -6.89
N ASP A 107 15.81 3.55 -6.31
CA ASP A 107 16.85 2.63 -6.75
C ASP A 107 16.65 1.30 -6.03
N VAL A 108 16.49 0.22 -6.80
CA VAL A 108 16.27 -1.12 -6.26
C VAL A 108 17.39 -2.06 -6.67
N ASN A 109 17.57 -3.13 -5.92
CA ASN A 109 18.49 -4.18 -6.35
C ASN A 109 18.08 -4.68 -7.74
N LYS A 110 19.04 -4.84 -8.67
CA LYS A 110 18.77 -5.32 -10.04
C LYS A 110 17.91 -6.58 -10.09
N ARG A 111 18.09 -7.48 -9.11
CA ARG A 111 17.32 -8.74 -9.00
C ARG A 111 15.86 -8.51 -8.58
N ASP A 112 15.59 -7.41 -7.88
CA ASP A 112 14.29 -7.08 -7.31
C ASP A 112 13.51 -6.06 -8.15
N ARG A 113 14.09 -5.54 -9.24
CA ARG A 113 13.41 -4.61 -10.15
C ARG A 113 12.09 -5.14 -10.67
N GLY A 114 12.03 -6.43 -11.03
CA GLY A 114 10.78 -7.08 -11.44
C GLY A 114 9.75 -7.17 -10.31
N ILE A 115 10.21 -7.37 -9.07
CA ILE A 115 9.35 -7.44 -7.87
C ILE A 115 8.78 -6.06 -7.55
N ALA A 116 9.62 -5.02 -7.61
CA ALA A 116 9.23 -3.63 -7.36
C ALA A 116 8.20 -3.12 -8.37
N ILE A 117 8.31 -3.52 -9.65
CA ILE A 117 7.30 -3.20 -10.67
C ILE A 117 6.02 -4.03 -10.44
N GLY A 118 6.18 -5.31 -10.10
CA GLY A 118 5.10 -6.27 -9.92
C GLY A 118 4.56 -6.82 -11.24
N LYS A 119 3.78 -7.90 -11.16
CA LYS A 119 3.11 -8.51 -12.32
C LYS A 119 2.21 -7.48 -12.99
N SER A 120 2.37 -7.27 -14.30
CA SER A 120 1.64 -6.26 -15.07
C SER A 120 1.74 -4.83 -14.53
N GLY A 121 2.77 -4.51 -13.75
CA GLY A 121 2.94 -3.20 -13.13
C GLY A 121 2.02 -2.94 -11.93
N LYS A 122 1.38 -3.97 -11.36
CA LYS A 122 0.41 -3.81 -10.26
C LYS A 122 1.00 -3.11 -9.04
N THR A 123 2.23 -3.47 -8.66
CA THR A 123 2.91 -2.88 -7.50
C THR A 123 3.20 -1.39 -7.74
N ILE A 124 3.73 -1.03 -8.92
CA ILE A 124 4.04 0.37 -9.22
C ILE A 124 2.79 1.24 -9.35
N HIS A 125 1.69 0.71 -9.92
CA HIS A 125 0.41 1.43 -9.97
C HIS A 125 -0.16 1.68 -8.57
N ARG A 126 -0.08 0.68 -7.69
CA ARG A 126 -0.46 0.85 -6.28
C ARG A 126 0.40 1.91 -5.60
N ALA A 127 1.72 1.89 -5.81
CA ALA A 127 2.62 2.88 -5.22
C ALA A 127 2.23 4.30 -5.61
N LYS A 128 2.01 4.57 -6.90
CA LYS A 128 1.55 5.88 -7.37
C LYS A 128 0.23 6.29 -6.71
N LEU A 129 -0.74 5.37 -6.64
CA LEU A 129 -2.04 5.65 -6.05
C LEU A 129 -1.96 5.99 -4.56
N LEU A 130 -1.26 5.18 -3.77
CA LEU A 130 -1.17 5.39 -2.32
C LEU A 130 -0.34 6.62 -1.99
N LEU A 131 0.76 6.86 -2.72
CA LEU A 131 1.60 8.03 -2.47
C LEU A 131 0.90 9.33 -2.82
N LYS A 132 0.14 9.38 -3.92
CA LYS A 132 -0.65 10.57 -4.23
C LYS A 132 -1.70 10.85 -3.16
N ARG A 133 -2.34 9.81 -2.63
CA ARG A 133 -3.37 9.95 -1.58
C ARG A 133 -2.84 10.40 -0.23
N HIS A 134 -1.64 9.93 0.14
CA HIS A 134 -1.11 10.09 1.50
C HIS A 134 0.02 11.11 1.64
N HIS A 135 0.80 11.35 0.59
CA HIS A 135 1.99 12.21 0.62
C HIS A 135 2.05 13.22 -0.53
N ASP A 136 0.99 13.30 -1.34
CA ASP A 136 0.88 14.20 -2.50
C ASP A 136 1.97 14.02 -3.59
N ILE A 137 2.62 12.85 -3.63
CA ILE A 137 3.61 12.50 -4.65
C ILE A 137 2.89 11.97 -5.89
N ASP A 138 3.12 12.59 -7.04
CA ASP A 138 2.41 12.32 -8.29
C ASP A 138 2.90 11.09 -9.04
N ASP A 139 4.20 10.80 -8.96
CA ASP A 139 4.79 9.71 -9.73
C ASP A 139 5.90 8.95 -9.01
N VAL A 140 6.12 7.71 -9.44
CA VAL A 140 7.17 6.82 -8.95
C VAL A 140 7.91 6.19 -10.13
N THR A 141 9.23 6.33 -10.11
CA THR A 141 10.14 5.71 -11.08
C THR A 141 11.05 4.71 -10.38
N ILE A 142 11.12 3.48 -10.90
CA ILE A 142 12.04 2.43 -10.43
C ILE A 142 13.24 2.38 -11.35
N MET A 143 14.46 2.47 -10.79
CA MET A 143 15.73 2.38 -11.52
C MET A 143 16.38 1.02 -11.34
#